data_AF-A0A2E1ZCU4-F1
#
_entry.id   AF-A0A2E1ZCU4-F1
#
_cell.length_a   1.000
_cell.length_b   1.000
_cell.length_c   1.000
_cell.angle_alpha   90.00
_cell.angle_beta   90.00
_cell.angle_gamma   90.00
#
_symmetry.space_group_name_H-M   'P 1'
#
loop_
_entity.id
_entity.type
_entity.pdbx_description
1 polymer ?
#
loop_
_entity_poly.entity_id
_entity_poly.type
_entity_poly.pdbx_seq_one_letter_code
_entity_poly.pdbx_strand_id
1 'polypeptide(L)'
;MKTFSFVIILVLSLLVIGCGTTTEPSEEINSNTASSVEVAVSEPIEESAPAEPVATDTPAPENTPTPIPPTVIPATPITEPTQVPTTVPTQIPTETDDSTTSSPMEIDECSDIPDLTQRSMCEMAEKMGMSMEDMMEMAEEMGMLDDMDTGTDDVMTMDIADMEGMGGINPCLEVEEEYRSRCEESIRREVKQNTEGENQESDGYYIDGEYDPDNLPKVAKANFAELEKLGRTSKIRSGVGHDYSFNTSEYDPTGASCRSMKHYMIPVGVPTDNALYSTTPHTFDWMSIKFFSPVDGVVQDVIYSSNSYGPEAQFTISSDEHGGYYFNFYHVNLDPSLIFGSKVTAGQYIGHLNGVAWAEIAVEVRVNSRESYLVSFLEVATDEVLSEYKARGLNSVSDVIVTKEERDANPLPCDRDSEAGWFEGSSKYKEDEAYMVWAFESDENWFIFD
;
A
#
# COMPACT_ATOMS: atom_id res chain seq x y z
N MET A 1 -13.53 65.58 43.04
CA MET A 1 -14.60 65.20 44.00
C MET A 1 -14.41 63.73 44.34
N LYS A 2 -14.11 63.46 45.62
CA LYS A 2 -14.28 62.23 46.43
C LYS A 2 -14.10 60.87 45.73
N THR A 3 -12.99 60.14 45.81
CA THR A 3 -12.30 59.46 46.95
C THR A 3 -13.21 58.64 47.87
N PHE A 4 -12.99 57.31 47.94
CA PHE A 4 -12.60 56.49 49.12
C PHE A 4 -12.33 55.04 48.59
N SER A 5 -11.11 54.45 48.66
CA SER A 5 -10.40 53.86 49.83
C SER A 5 -11.16 52.66 50.43
N PHE A 6 -10.59 51.50 50.84
CA PHE A 6 -9.36 51.14 51.59
C PHE A 6 -9.39 49.56 51.63
N VAL A 7 -8.35 48.71 51.72
CA VAL A 7 -7.37 48.49 52.81
C VAL A 7 -6.29 47.47 52.36
N ILE A 8 -5.06 47.76 52.79
CA ILE A 8 -3.78 47.02 52.77
C ILE A 8 -3.60 46.20 54.06
N ILE A 9 -2.78 45.14 54.06
CA ILE A 9 -1.81 44.64 55.10
C ILE A 9 -1.44 43.20 54.67
N LEU A 10 -0.25 42.77 54.21
CA LEU A 10 1.17 42.97 54.55
C LEU A 10 1.57 42.47 55.94
N VAL A 11 2.08 41.23 56.04
CA VAL A 11 3.19 40.90 56.94
C VAL A 11 4.18 39.96 56.24
N LEU A 12 5.38 40.49 56.14
CA LEU A 12 6.66 39.96 55.72
C LEU A 12 7.40 39.40 56.94
N SER A 13 8.13 38.29 56.83
CA SER A 13 9.42 37.98 57.52
C SER A 13 9.75 36.48 57.38
N LEU A 14 10.97 35.96 57.22
CA LEU A 14 12.36 36.43 57.11
C LEU A 14 13.12 35.17 56.56
N LEU A 15 13.99 35.26 55.55
CA LEU A 15 15.47 35.33 55.66
C LEU A 15 16.05 34.05 56.33
N VAL A 16 17.01 33.31 55.77
CA VAL A 16 18.44 33.65 55.71
C VAL A 16 19.25 32.49 55.04
N ILE A 17 20.03 32.83 53.99
CA ILE A 17 21.39 32.34 53.58
C ILE A 17 21.56 30.84 53.22
N GLY A 18 22.22 30.45 52.13
CA GLY A 18 23.04 31.18 51.16
C GLY A 18 24.27 30.35 50.74
N CYS A 19 24.76 30.67 49.53
CA CYS A 19 26.07 30.33 48.94
C CYS A 19 26.32 28.84 48.63
N GLY A 20 26.79 28.43 47.45
CA GLY A 20 27.34 29.15 46.31
C GLY A 20 28.36 28.22 45.61
N THR A 21 28.34 28.20 44.27
CA THR A 21 29.49 28.21 43.32
C THR A 21 30.71 27.32 43.62
N THR A 22 31.36 26.57 42.72
CA THR A 22 31.43 26.44 41.25
C THR A 22 32.53 25.38 40.98
N THR A 23 32.60 24.91 39.72
CA THR A 23 33.78 24.40 38.97
C THR A 23 34.34 22.99 39.23
N GLU A 24 34.36 22.24 38.12
CA GLU A 24 35.12 21.02 37.72
C GLU A 24 36.65 21.10 38.02
N PRO A 25 37.52 20.05 37.84
CA PRO A 25 37.41 18.86 36.98
C PRO A 25 38.02 17.52 37.52
N SER A 26 38.01 16.52 36.62
CA SER A 26 38.65 15.19 36.60
C SER A 26 39.99 14.97 37.33
N GLU A 27 40.16 13.79 37.96
CA GLU A 27 41.29 12.86 37.72
C GLU A 27 41.16 11.53 38.49
N GLU A 28 41.86 10.51 37.99
CA GLU A 28 41.81 9.07 38.26
C GLU A 28 42.38 8.60 39.63
N ILE A 29 42.25 7.26 39.84
CA ILE A 29 43.16 6.30 40.51
C ILE A 29 42.57 5.57 41.75
N ASN A 30 42.02 4.39 41.46
CA ASN A 30 42.44 3.04 41.90
C ASN A 30 42.59 2.63 43.40
N SER A 31 41.98 1.47 43.67
CA SER A 31 42.44 0.34 44.52
C SER A 31 41.68 -0.01 45.83
N ASN A 32 41.23 -1.27 45.82
CA ASN A 32 41.40 -2.32 46.83
C ASN A 32 40.56 -2.37 48.13
N THR A 33 39.61 -3.32 48.11
CA THR A 33 39.60 -4.57 48.92
C THR A 33 38.83 -4.62 50.25
N ALA A 34 37.84 -5.54 50.24
CA ALA A 34 37.49 -6.58 51.24
C ALA A 34 36.24 -6.47 52.14
N SER A 35 35.64 -7.68 52.26
CA SER A 35 34.72 -8.26 53.27
C SER A 35 33.22 -8.07 53.04
N SER A 36 32.34 -9.07 53.11
CA SER A 36 32.37 -10.55 53.28
C SER A 36 30.94 -10.93 53.70
N VAL A 37 30.22 -11.84 53.04
CA VAL A 37 29.15 -12.64 53.66
C VAL A 37 29.10 -14.03 53.00
N GLU A 38 28.93 -15.04 53.84
CA GLU A 38 29.18 -16.47 53.66
C GLU A 38 28.16 -17.24 52.81
N VAL A 39 28.66 -18.36 52.29
CA VAL A 39 27.98 -19.47 51.60
C VAL A 39 27.73 -20.61 52.59
N ALA A 40 26.59 -21.31 52.48
CA ALA A 40 26.38 -22.63 53.06
C ALA A 40 26.08 -23.65 51.94
N VAL A 41 26.86 -24.73 51.95
CA VAL A 41 26.86 -25.88 51.03
C VAL A 41 26.15 -27.07 51.68
N SER A 42 25.48 -27.90 50.88
CA SER A 42 25.33 -29.34 51.18
C SER A 42 25.32 -30.18 49.89
N GLU A 43 25.93 -31.36 50.01
CA GLU A 43 26.58 -32.25 49.03
C GLU A 43 25.68 -33.19 48.17
N PRO A 44 26.26 -33.95 47.20
CA PRO A 44 25.57 -34.55 46.04
C PRO A 44 25.29 -36.06 46.18
N ILE A 45 24.38 -36.59 45.34
CA ILE A 45 24.20 -38.04 45.11
C ILE A 45 24.02 -38.33 43.60
N GLU A 46 24.53 -39.51 43.24
CA GLU A 46 24.97 -40.07 41.95
C GLU A 46 24.00 -40.19 40.76
N GLU A 47 24.68 -40.33 39.63
CA GLU A 47 24.28 -40.68 38.26
C GLU A 47 23.88 -42.17 38.11
N SER A 48 22.81 -42.45 37.36
CA SER A 48 22.57 -43.78 36.77
C SER A 48 21.81 -43.69 35.43
N ALA A 49 22.29 -44.52 34.49
CA ALA A 49 22.08 -44.60 33.04
C ALA A 49 20.63 -44.83 32.52
N PRO A 50 20.39 -44.78 31.18
CA PRO A 50 19.07 -44.56 30.58
C PRO A 50 18.28 -45.86 30.33
N ALA A 51 16.95 -45.75 30.36
CA ALA A 51 16.05 -46.84 30.00
C ALA A 51 15.72 -46.83 28.49
N GLU A 52 15.81 -48.01 27.87
CA GLU A 52 15.35 -48.32 26.50
C GLU A 52 13.82 -48.19 26.34
N PRO A 53 13.31 -48.04 25.09
CA PRO A 53 11.93 -47.66 24.83
C PRO A 53 10.99 -48.86 24.87
N VAL A 54 9.83 -48.69 25.53
CA VAL A 54 8.70 -49.62 25.43
C VAL A 54 7.78 -49.15 24.31
N ALA A 55 7.61 -50.00 23.31
CA ALA A 55 6.62 -49.83 22.25
C ALA A 55 5.20 -50.01 22.81
N THR A 56 4.31 -49.08 22.47
CA THR A 56 2.86 -49.27 22.58
C THR A 56 2.22 -48.81 21.28
N ASP A 57 1.83 -49.81 20.48
CA ASP A 57 0.89 -49.70 19.36
C ASP A 57 -0.48 -49.24 19.88
N THR A 58 -1.04 -48.16 19.32
CA THR A 58 -2.48 -47.87 19.18
C THR A 58 -2.65 -46.72 18.18
N PRO A 59 -3.62 -46.77 17.24
CA PRO A 59 -3.50 -46.17 15.92
C PRO A 59 -3.84 -44.68 15.84
N ALA A 60 -3.29 -44.05 14.79
CA ALA A 60 -3.57 -42.69 14.34
C ALA A 60 -5.04 -42.51 13.91
N PRO A 61 -5.67 -41.34 14.15
CA PRO A 61 -6.92 -41.00 13.50
C PRO A 61 -6.65 -40.57 12.06
N GLU A 62 -7.09 -41.42 11.13
CA GLU A 62 -7.22 -41.15 9.71
C GLU A 62 -8.46 -40.25 9.51
N ASN A 63 -8.25 -38.96 9.25
CA ASN A 63 -9.33 -38.05 8.83
C ASN A 63 -9.20 -37.79 7.32
N THR A 64 -9.58 -38.78 6.54
CA THR A 64 -9.94 -38.63 5.13
C THR A 64 -11.29 -37.91 5.03
N PRO A 65 -11.43 -36.87 4.19
CA PRO A 65 -12.72 -36.23 3.96
C PRO A 65 -13.67 -37.20 3.24
N THR A 66 -14.77 -37.54 3.91
CA THR A 66 -15.91 -38.23 3.28
C THR A 66 -16.81 -37.19 2.61
N PRO A 67 -17.25 -37.39 1.35
CA PRO A 67 -18.01 -36.41 0.60
C PRO A 67 -19.40 -36.15 1.22
N ILE A 68 -19.73 -34.87 1.37
CA ILE A 68 -21.05 -34.40 1.82
C ILE A 68 -22.05 -34.63 0.67
N PRO A 69 -23.20 -35.29 0.88
CA PRO A 69 -24.25 -35.38 -0.12
C PRO A 69 -24.90 -33.99 -0.36
N PRO A 70 -25.29 -33.66 -1.61
CA PRO A 70 -25.84 -32.34 -1.90
C PRO A 70 -27.13 -32.13 -1.11
N THR A 71 -27.13 -31.08 -0.29
CA THR A 71 -28.35 -30.61 0.38
C THR A 71 -29.23 -29.94 -0.68
N VAL A 72 -30.35 -30.59 -0.96
CA VAL A 72 -31.43 -30.09 -1.80
C VAL A 72 -32.05 -28.88 -1.11
N ILE A 73 -31.90 -27.69 -1.71
CA ILE A 73 -32.66 -26.50 -1.33
C ILE A 73 -34.14 -26.74 -1.72
N PRO A 74 -35.11 -26.63 -0.79
CA PRO A 74 -36.52 -26.66 -1.14
C PRO A 74 -36.86 -25.42 -1.98
N ALA A 75 -37.34 -25.65 -3.20
CA ALA A 75 -37.86 -24.60 -4.06
C ALA A 75 -39.00 -23.84 -3.37
N THR A 76 -38.82 -22.53 -3.19
CA THR A 76 -39.89 -21.60 -2.84
C THR A 76 -40.91 -21.58 -3.99
N PRO A 77 -42.23 -21.68 -3.72
CA PRO A 77 -43.22 -21.73 -4.78
C PRO A 77 -43.30 -20.40 -5.53
N ILE A 78 -43.05 -20.47 -6.84
CA ILE A 78 -43.38 -19.42 -7.81
C ILE A 78 -44.90 -19.28 -7.84
N THR A 79 -45.41 -18.18 -7.27
CA THR A 79 -46.79 -17.75 -7.52
C THR A 79 -46.87 -17.07 -8.88
N GLU A 80 -47.52 -17.74 -9.83
CA GLU A 80 -48.05 -17.13 -11.05
C GLU A 80 -48.94 -15.92 -10.73
N PRO A 81 -48.77 -14.78 -11.42
CA PRO A 81 -49.87 -13.84 -11.58
C PRO A 81 -50.71 -14.25 -12.79
N THR A 82 -51.96 -14.57 -12.48
CA THR A 82 -53.09 -14.84 -13.38
C THR A 82 -53.22 -13.78 -14.48
N GLN A 83 -53.28 -14.24 -15.74
CA GLN A 83 -53.73 -13.45 -16.89
C GLN A 83 -55.26 -13.32 -16.92
N VAL A 84 -55.77 -12.10 -17.10
CA VAL A 84 -57.08 -11.83 -17.75
C VAL A 84 -56.94 -10.54 -18.59
N PRO A 85 -57.49 -10.49 -19.82
CA PRO A 85 -56.99 -9.67 -20.92
C PRO A 85 -57.70 -8.31 -21.02
N THR A 86 -57.20 -7.38 -21.85
CA THR A 86 -58.00 -6.53 -22.78
C THR A 86 -57.15 -5.54 -23.61
N THR A 87 -57.15 -5.79 -24.92
CA THR A 87 -57.13 -4.90 -26.11
C THR A 87 -56.02 -3.89 -26.41
N VAL A 88 -55.42 -4.11 -27.58
CA VAL A 88 -54.72 -3.17 -28.48
C VAL A 88 -55.73 -2.18 -29.11
N PRO A 89 -55.31 -0.95 -29.43
CA PRO A 89 -55.31 -0.56 -30.84
C PRO A 89 -54.00 0.10 -31.31
N THR A 90 -53.52 -0.44 -32.41
CA THR A 90 -52.54 0.05 -33.38
C THR A 90 -52.77 1.51 -33.78
N GLN A 91 -51.69 2.30 -33.90
CA GLN A 91 -51.29 2.94 -35.18
C GLN A 91 -50.01 3.79 -35.03
N ILE A 92 -49.01 3.42 -35.84
CA ILE A 92 -47.90 4.25 -36.32
C ILE A 92 -48.48 5.30 -37.29
N PRO A 93 -47.87 6.50 -37.39
CA PRO A 93 -47.26 6.86 -38.66
C PRO A 93 -45.82 7.37 -38.50
N THR A 94 -44.97 6.81 -39.35
CA THR A 94 -43.66 7.28 -39.78
C THR A 94 -43.79 8.62 -40.51
N GLU A 95 -42.90 9.58 -40.25
CA GLU A 95 -42.34 10.46 -41.28
C GLU A 95 -40.88 10.80 -40.94
N THR A 96 -40.18 11.14 -42.01
CA THR A 96 -38.75 10.99 -42.31
C THR A 96 -38.02 12.33 -42.22
N ASP A 97 -36.69 12.27 -42.13
CA ASP A 97 -35.68 13.31 -42.43
C ASP A 97 -35.74 14.64 -41.64
N ASP A 98 -34.67 14.99 -40.93
CA ASP A 98 -33.62 15.82 -41.54
C ASP A 98 -32.33 15.83 -40.71
N SER A 99 -31.24 16.06 -41.43
CA SER A 99 -29.86 16.13 -40.98
C SER A 99 -29.54 17.51 -40.37
N THR A 100 -28.45 17.52 -39.58
CA THR A 100 -27.59 18.65 -39.21
C THR A 100 -27.95 19.60 -38.07
N THR A 101 -26.89 19.83 -37.28
CA THR A 101 -26.57 21.01 -36.45
C THR A 101 -27.07 21.02 -34.99
N SER A 102 -26.43 20.24 -34.14
CA SER A 102 -26.20 20.69 -32.75
C SER A 102 -24.98 21.61 -32.75
N SER A 103 -25.23 22.92 -32.78
CA SER A 103 -24.24 23.91 -32.34
C SER A 103 -23.79 23.55 -30.92
N PRO A 104 -22.51 23.77 -30.57
CA PRO A 104 -22.03 23.53 -29.22
C PRO A 104 -22.81 24.44 -28.27
N MET A 105 -23.33 23.87 -27.20
CA MET A 105 -23.82 24.63 -26.07
C MET A 105 -22.59 25.30 -25.46
N GLU A 106 -22.39 26.58 -25.76
CA GLU A 106 -21.41 27.42 -25.07
C GLU A 106 -21.75 27.41 -23.58
N ILE A 107 -20.90 26.76 -22.78
CA ILE A 107 -20.93 26.86 -21.33
C ILE A 107 -20.05 28.05 -21.00
N ASP A 108 -20.65 29.23 -20.86
CA ASP A 108 -19.94 30.51 -20.66
C ASP A 108 -19.74 30.84 -19.17
N GLU A 109 -20.31 30.05 -18.24
CA GLU A 109 -20.20 30.27 -16.79
C GLU A 109 -20.03 28.93 -16.01
N CYS A 110 -19.07 28.88 -15.08
CA CYS A 110 -18.81 27.70 -14.23
C CYS A 110 -20.03 27.21 -13.41
N SER A 111 -21.05 28.08 -13.23
CA SER A 111 -22.29 27.76 -12.53
C SER A 111 -23.18 26.75 -13.25
N ASP A 112 -22.95 26.47 -14.53
CA ASP A 112 -23.77 25.52 -15.29
C ASP A 112 -23.24 24.07 -15.24
N ILE A 113 -22.08 23.86 -14.61
CA ILE A 113 -21.51 22.51 -14.42
C ILE A 113 -22.25 21.78 -13.29
N PRO A 114 -22.92 20.64 -13.57
CA PRO A 114 -23.70 19.92 -12.56
C PRO A 114 -22.82 19.12 -11.59
N ASP A 115 -21.59 18.77 -11.99
CA ASP A 115 -20.62 18.09 -11.15
C ASP A 115 -19.90 19.06 -10.20
N LEU A 116 -19.95 18.77 -8.90
CA LEU A 116 -19.40 19.64 -7.85
C LEU A 116 -17.87 19.75 -7.89
N THR A 117 -17.19 18.70 -8.34
CA THR A 117 -15.73 18.66 -8.40
C THR A 117 -15.24 19.47 -9.59
N GLN A 118 -15.85 19.28 -10.75
CA GLN A 118 -15.59 20.05 -11.98
C GLN A 118 -16.01 21.51 -11.84
N ARG A 119 -17.13 21.81 -11.16
CA ARG A 119 -17.50 23.18 -10.82
C ARG A 119 -16.43 23.82 -9.93
N SER A 120 -15.94 23.12 -8.91
CA SER A 120 -14.90 23.64 -8.02
C SER A 120 -13.56 23.89 -8.72
N MET A 121 -13.22 23.07 -9.72
CA MET A 121 -12.03 23.26 -10.56
C MET A 121 -12.20 24.44 -11.54
N CYS A 122 -13.38 24.59 -12.14
CA CYS A 122 -13.72 25.72 -13.01
C CYS A 122 -13.71 27.06 -12.24
N GLU A 123 -14.35 27.11 -11.06
CA GLU A 123 -14.37 28.28 -10.18
C GLU A 123 -12.98 28.63 -9.65
N MET A 124 -12.08 27.65 -9.51
CA MET A 124 -10.68 27.86 -9.13
C MET A 124 -9.86 28.42 -10.29
N ALA A 125 -10.08 27.92 -11.52
CA ALA A 125 -9.44 28.42 -12.73
C ALA A 125 -9.81 29.88 -13.05
N GLU A 126 -11.09 30.25 -12.92
CA GLU A 126 -11.54 31.65 -13.04
C GLU A 126 -10.87 32.57 -11.99
N LYS A 127 -10.64 32.05 -10.77
CA LYS A 127 -10.00 32.78 -9.68
C LYS A 127 -8.49 33.00 -9.87
N MET A 128 -7.86 32.15 -10.68
CA MET A 128 -6.43 32.25 -11.05
C MET A 128 -6.21 33.04 -12.35
N GLY A 129 -7.28 33.40 -13.07
CA GLY A 129 -7.23 34.34 -14.20
C GLY A 129 -6.61 33.77 -15.49
N MET A 130 -6.64 32.45 -15.67
CA MET A 130 -6.12 31.77 -16.88
C MET A 130 -7.27 31.45 -17.84
N SER A 131 -7.09 31.69 -19.14
CA SER A 131 -8.12 31.37 -20.15
C SER A 131 -8.00 29.93 -20.64
N MET A 132 -9.08 29.45 -21.26
CA MET A 132 -9.19 28.08 -21.77
C MET A 132 -8.23 27.82 -22.95
N GLU A 133 -7.80 28.86 -23.67
CA GLU A 133 -6.71 28.76 -24.67
C GLU A 133 -5.33 28.43 -24.05
N ASP A 134 -4.99 28.96 -22.87
CA ASP A 134 -3.69 28.69 -22.22
C ASP A 134 -3.57 27.22 -21.77
N MET A 135 -4.72 26.58 -21.47
CA MET A 135 -4.81 25.16 -21.12
C MET A 135 -4.64 24.26 -22.35
N MET A 136 -5.06 24.73 -23.53
CA MET A 136 -4.95 24.00 -24.80
C MET A 136 -3.52 24.09 -25.38
N GLU A 137 -2.82 25.19 -25.14
CA GLU A 137 -1.41 25.38 -25.56
C GLU A 137 -0.44 24.46 -24.78
N MET A 138 -0.66 24.24 -23.47
CA MET A 138 0.13 23.25 -22.71
C MET A 138 -0.11 21.80 -23.15
N ALA A 139 -1.31 21.48 -23.66
CA ALA A 139 -1.63 20.14 -24.15
C ALA A 139 -0.98 19.85 -25.51
N GLU A 140 -0.80 20.86 -26.36
CA GLU A 140 -0.05 20.77 -27.62
C GLU A 140 1.47 20.65 -27.38
N GLU A 141 2.03 21.33 -26.37
CA GLU A 141 3.46 21.28 -26.05
C GLU A 141 3.90 19.91 -25.48
N MET A 142 2.97 19.16 -24.88
CA MET A 142 3.19 17.78 -24.42
C MET A 142 3.00 16.70 -25.49
N GLY A 143 2.78 17.06 -26.76
CA GLY A 143 2.87 16.13 -27.91
C GLY A 143 1.78 15.06 -27.98
N MET A 144 0.63 15.27 -27.34
CA MET A 144 -0.46 14.29 -27.24
C MET A 144 -1.41 14.26 -28.46
N LEU A 145 -1.04 14.86 -29.59
CA LEU A 145 -1.95 15.01 -30.75
C LEU A 145 -1.47 14.40 -32.08
N ASP A 146 -0.25 13.87 -32.16
CA ASP A 146 0.23 13.18 -33.37
C ASP A 146 0.59 11.74 -33.05
N ASP A 147 -0.36 10.80 -33.21
CA ASP A 147 -0.10 9.42 -33.65
C ASP A 147 -1.42 8.66 -33.88
N MET A 148 -2.20 9.15 -34.84
CA MET A 148 -3.05 8.29 -35.67
C MET A 148 -2.63 8.49 -37.12
N ASP A 149 -2.31 7.37 -37.79
CA ASP A 149 -2.09 7.22 -39.23
C ASP A 149 -0.64 7.31 -39.72
N THR A 150 0.09 6.20 -39.66
CA THR A 150 0.49 5.48 -40.88
C THR A 150 0.98 4.07 -40.53
N GLY A 151 0.43 3.07 -41.23
CA GLY A 151 0.89 1.70 -41.15
C GLY A 151 2.31 1.53 -41.71
N THR A 152 2.95 0.46 -41.23
CA THR A 152 4.26 -0.08 -41.64
C THR A 152 5.45 0.85 -41.44
N ASP A 153 6.30 0.55 -40.47
CA ASP A 153 7.66 0.04 -40.73
C ASP A 153 8.36 -0.32 -39.41
N ASP A 154 9.24 -1.31 -39.51
CA ASP A 154 10.07 -1.86 -38.44
C ASP A 154 10.58 -0.79 -37.45
N VAL A 155 10.22 -0.92 -36.18
CA VAL A 155 11.01 -0.29 -35.11
C VAL A 155 12.37 -0.98 -35.16
N MET A 156 13.36 -0.24 -35.67
CA MET A 156 14.76 -0.62 -35.62
C MET A 156 15.16 -0.82 -34.16
N THR A 157 15.10 -2.06 -33.68
CA THR A 157 15.84 -2.50 -32.50
C THR A 157 17.33 -2.31 -32.81
N MET A 158 17.90 -1.19 -32.38
CA MET A 158 19.34 -1.01 -32.38
C MET A 158 19.90 -1.83 -31.22
N ASP A 159 20.45 -3.01 -31.54
CA ASP A 159 21.27 -3.79 -30.64
C ASP A 159 22.46 -2.94 -30.16
N ILE A 160 22.57 -2.74 -28.84
CA ILE A 160 23.69 -2.02 -28.19
C ILE A 160 25.04 -2.73 -28.37
N ALA A 161 25.04 -3.98 -28.84
CA ALA A 161 26.26 -4.72 -29.16
C ALA A 161 27.11 -4.07 -30.27
N ASP A 162 26.58 -3.10 -31.04
CA ASP A 162 27.32 -2.35 -32.05
C ASP A 162 27.89 -1.00 -31.56
N MET A 163 27.73 -0.63 -30.28
CA MET A 163 28.21 0.67 -29.74
C MET A 163 29.69 0.72 -29.34
N GLU A 164 30.43 -0.39 -29.34
CA GLU A 164 31.89 -0.33 -29.08
C GLU A 164 32.70 0.21 -30.28
N GLY A 165 32.06 0.43 -31.44
CA GLY A 165 32.71 0.83 -32.69
C GLY A 165 32.66 2.33 -33.04
N MET A 166 31.70 3.11 -32.53
CA MET A 166 31.56 4.52 -32.89
C MET A 166 31.05 5.34 -31.70
N GLY A 167 31.85 6.31 -31.24
CA GLY A 167 31.62 7.11 -30.03
C GLY A 167 30.23 7.76 -29.95
N GLY A 168 29.29 7.04 -29.36
CA GLY A 168 27.95 7.51 -29.02
C GLY A 168 28.00 8.45 -27.82
N ILE A 169 27.20 9.52 -27.91
CA ILE A 169 27.06 10.54 -26.88
C ILE A 169 26.27 9.92 -25.71
N ASN A 170 26.79 10.01 -24.49
CA ASN A 170 26.07 9.55 -23.29
C ASN A 170 24.81 10.42 -23.08
N PRO A 171 23.59 9.88 -23.17
CA PRO A 171 22.35 10.67 -23.04
C PRO A 171 22.18 11.28 -21.64
N CYS A 172 22.88 10.76 -20.62
CA CYS A 172 22.94 11.37 -19.29
C CYS A 172 23.81 12.64 -19.22
N LEU A 173 24.42 13.08 -20.33
CA LEU A 173 25.04 14.40 -20.45
C LEU A 173 24.00 15.52 -20.58
N GLU A 174 22.76 15.20 -20.97
CA GLU A 174 21.69 16.18 -21.23
C GLU A 174 20.77 16.38 -20.03
N VAL A 175 20.85 15.51 -19.01
CA VAL A 175 20.13 15.67 -17.74
C VAL A 175 20.91 16.57 -16.77
N GLU A 176 20.20 17.26 -15.88
CA GLU A 176 20.86 18.10 -14.87
C GLU A 176 21.83 17.27 -14.00
N GLU A 177 22.90 17.92 -13.53
CA GLU A 177 24.04 17.25 -12.88
C GLU A 177 23.61 16.42 -11.65
N GLU A 178 22.55 16.84 -10.95
CA GLU A 178 21.98 16.10 -9.82
C GLU A 178 21.28 14.79 -10.20
N TYR A 179 20.75 14.67 -11.43
CA TYR A 179 20.07 13.46 -11.93
C TYR A 179 20.97 12.55 -12.75
N ARG A 180 22.16 13.03 -13.09
CA ARG A 180 23.10 12.31 -13.96
C ARG A 180 23.52 10.95 -13.41
N SER A 181 23.80 10.87 -12.11
CA SER A 181 24.13 9.59 -11.48
C SER A 181 22.97 8.60 -11.55
N ARG A 182 21.72 9.08 -11.46
CA ARG A 182 20.51 8.23 -11.55
C ARG A 182 20.29 7.74 -12.98
N CYS A 183 20.46 8.61 -13.97
CA CYS A 183 20.41 8.25 -15.38
C CYS A 183 21.50 7.22 -15.76
N GLU A 184 22.74 7.44 -15.31
CA GLU A 184 23.84 6.51 -15.62
C GLU A 184 23.64 5.14 -14.96
N GLU A 185 22.97 5.10 -13.80
CA GLU A 185 22.64 3.86 -13.11
C GLU A 185 21.44 3.13 -13.72
N SER A 186 20.41 3.85 -14.21
CA SER A 186 19.28 3.23 -14.92
C SER A 186 19.73 2.59 -16.23
N ILE A 187 20.58 3.28 -17.00
CA ILE A 187 21.16 2.72 -18.23
C ILE A 187 22.05 1.52 -17.91
N ARG A 188 22.84 1.56 -16.83
CA ARG A 188 23.63 0.39 -16.41
C ARG A 188 22.74 -0.81 -16.07
N ARG A 189 21.58 -0.60 -15.45
CA ARG A 189 20.63 -1.67 -15.13
C ARG A 189 20.02 -2.25 -16.41
N GLU A 190 19.57 -1.41 -17.34
CA GLU A 190 19.02 -1.85 -18.64
C GLU A 190 20.04 -2.61 -19.48
N VAL A 191 21.28 -2.13 -19.56
CA VAL A 191 22.35 -2.81 -20.30
C VAL A 191 22.67 -4.17 -19.69
N LYS A 192 22.71 -4.28 -18.35
CA LYS A 192 22.89 -5.59 -17.68
C LYS A 192 21.75 -6.55 -17.94
N GLN A 193 20.50 -6.07 -17.94
CA GLN A 193 19.32 -6.89 -18.24
C GLN A 193 19.36 -7.47 -19.67
N ASN A 194 19.87 -6.71 -20.64
CA ASN A 194 19.90 -7.12 -22.05
C ASN A 194 21.12 -7.99 -22.42
N THR A 195 22.20 -7.97 -21.63
CA THR A 195 23.47 -8.62 -22.02
C THR A 195 23.68 -9.98 -21.35
N GLU A 196 23.08 -10.25 -20.19
CA GLU A 196 23.42 -11.42 -19.37
C GLU A 196 22.20 -12.30 -19.05
N GLY A 197 21.66 -12.94 -20.10
CA GLY A 197 20.53 -13.86 -19.99
C GLY A 197 20.80 -15.22 -19.29
N GLU A 198 22.02 -15.55 -18.84
CA GLU A 198 22.30 -16.92 -18.36
C GLU A 198 23.27 -17.07 -17.16
N ASN A 199 23.78 -16.02 -16.52
CA ASN A 199 24.56 -16.18 -15.28
C ASN A 199 24.42 -14.96 -14.35
N GLN A 200 23.28 -14.84 -13.66
CA GLN A 200 23.12 -13.84 -12.60
C GLN A 200 23.70 -14.40 -11.29
N GLU A 201 24.92 -13.98 -10.97
CA GLU A 201 25.39 -13.91 -9.60
C GLU A 201 24.50 -12.85 -8.91
N SER A 202 23.75 -13.25 -7.88
CA SER A 202 22.73 -12.42 -7.22
C SER A 202 23.31 -11.07 -6.78
N ASP A 203 22.86 -10.00 -7.44
CA ASP A 203 23.12 -8.62 -7.05
C ASP A 203 22.08 -8.12 -6.01
N GLY A 204 21.36 -9.05 -5.37
CA GLY A 204 20.28 -8.79 -4.43
C GLY A 204 18.96 -8.37 -5.09
N TYR A 205 18.90 -8.26 -6.42
CA TYR A 205 17.68 -7.85 -7.13
C TYR A 205 16.63 -8.96 -7.24
N TYR A 206 17.08 -10.22 -7.31
CA TYR A 206 16.23 -11.40 -7.30
C TYR A 206 16.50 -12.23 -6.04
N ILE A 207 15.60 -13.16 -5.73
CA ILE A 207 15.81 -14.07 -4.62
C ILE A 207 17.06 -14.92 -4.78
N ASP A 208 17.69 -15.23 -3.65
CA ASP A 208 18.75 -16.22 -3.59
C ASP A 208 18.14 -17.63 -3.49
N GLY A 209 18.10 -18.36 -4.59
CA GLY A 209 17.68 -19.77 -4.62
C GLY A 209 16.28 -20.02 -5.17
N GLU A 210 15.65 -21.11 -4.72
CA GLU A 210 14.33 -21.53 -5.21
C GLU A 210 13.21 -20.79 -4.46
N TYR A 211 12.19 -20.37 -5.19
CA TYR A 211 10.97 -19.80 -4.61
C TYR A 211 10.06 -20.93 -4.11
N ASP A 212 9.73 -20.89 -2.82
CA ASP A 212 8.76 -21.79 -2.19
C ASP A 212 7.61 -20.96 -1.59
N PRO A 213 6.43 -20.91 -2.24
CA PRO A 213 5.29 -20.13 -1.77
C PRO A 213 4.72 -20.64 -0.44
N ASP A 214 4.96 -21.91 -0.09
CA ASP A 214 4.46 -22.50 1.16
C ASP A 214 5.42 -22.26 2.34
N ASN A 215 6.63 -21.76 2.08
CA ASN A 215 7.69 -21.56 3.06
C ASN A 215 8.51 -20.29 2.81
N LEU A 216 7.81 -19.15 2.81
CA LEU A 216 8.44 -17.84 2.64
C LEU A 216 9.33 -17.47 3.84
N PRO A 217 10.52 -16.87 3.61
CA PRO A 217 11.37 -16.36 4.67
C PRO A 217 10.67 -15.25 5.45
N LYS A 218 10.97 -15.17 6.75
CA LYS A 218 10.41 -14.16 7.65
C LYS A 218 11.27 -12.90 7.64
N VAL A 219 11.14 -12.15 6.54
CA VAL A 219 11.98 -11.00 6.20
C VAL A 219 11.64 -9.75 7.02
N ALA A 220 10.35 -9.48 7.30
CA ALA A 220 9.93 -8.24 7.96
C ALA A 220 10.08 -8.31 9.49
N LYS A 221 11.05 -7.54 10.01
CA LYS A 221 11.46 -7.49 11.43
C LYS A 221 10.76 -6.38 12.22
N ALA A 222 10.08 -5.47 11.54
CA ALA A 222 9.30 -4.40 12.16
C ALA A 222 7.98 -4.18 11.41
N ASN A 223 7.01 -3.63 12.12
CA ASN A 223 5.76 -3.19 11.52
C ASN A 223 6.00 -2.01 10.57
N PHE A 224 5.26 -1.97 9.46
CA PHE A 224 5.44 -0.91 8.46
C PHE A 224 4.73 0.40 8.83
N ALA A 225 3.84 0.37 9.83
CA ALA A 225 3.09 1.52 10.33
C ALA A 225 2.80 1.40 11.85
N GLU A 226 2.36 2.50 12.48
CA GLU A 226 1.88 2.51 13.88
C GLU A 226 0.62 1.65 14.03
N LEU A 227 0.80 0.34 14.24
CA LEU A 227 -0.27 -0.65 14.23
C LEU A 227 -1.39 -0.27 15.21
N GLU A 228 -1.08 0.24 16.41
CA GLU A 228 -2.10 0.65 17.40
C GLU A 228 -3.09 1.71 16.91
N LYS A 229 -2.74 2.47 15.86
CA LYS A 229 -3.61 3.50 15.27
C LYS A 229 -4.49 2.97 14.14
N LEU A 230 -4.33 1.70 13.76
CA LEU A 230 -5.09 1.05 12.68
C LEU A 230 -6.16 0.15 13.28
N GLY A 231 -7.39 0.21 12.78
CA GLY A 231 -8.54 -0.55 13.28
C GLY A 231 -8.86 -1.81 12.47
N ARG A 232 -8.43 -1.88 11.21
CA ARG A 232 -8.62 -3.05 10.35
C ARG A 232 -7.64 -3.06 9.19
N THR A 233 -7.42 -4.24 8.62
CA THR A 233 -6.62 -4.45 7.41
C THR A 233 -7.44 -5.20 6.37
N SER A 234 -7.32 -4.82 5.10
CA SER A 234 -7.92 -5.59 4.02
C SER A 234 -7.19 -6.93 3.89
N LYS A 235 -7.85 -7.92 3.30
CA LYS A 235 -7.20 -9.15 2.86
C LYS A 235 -6.49 -8.93 1.53
N ILE A 236 -5.42 -9.67 1.27
CA ILE A 236 -4.89 -9.77 -0.10
C ILE A 236 -5.90 -10.53 -0.98
N ARG A 237 -6.00 -10.16 -2.26
CA ARG A 237 -7.03 -10.61 -3.22
C ARG A 237 -8.46 -10.23 -2.79
N SER A 238 -8.64 -9.20 -1.97
CA SER A 238 -9.95 -8.62 -1.66
C SER A 238 -10.47 -7.74 -2.81
N GLY A 239 -11.74 -7.31 -2.70
CA GLY A 239 -12.32 -6.26 -3.55
C GLY A 239 -12.06 -4.83 -3.05
N VAL A 240 -11.09 -4.64 -2.15
CA VAL A 240 -10.75 -3.32 -1.61
C VAL A 240 -9.76 -2.63 -2.54
N GLY A 241 -9.99 -1.34 -2.83
CA GLY A 241 -9.10 -0.53 -3.64
C GLY A 241 -9.19 -0.87 -5.13
N HIS A 242 -8.06 -1.27 -5.71
CA HIS A 242 -7.94 -1.53 -7.15
C HIS A 242 -7.05 -2.73 -7.45
N ASP A 243 -7.00 -3.16 -8.71
CA ASP A 243 -6.10 -4.22 -9.17
C ASP A 243 -4.64 -3.86 -8.90
N TYR A 244 -3.89 -4.80 -8.34
CA TYR A 244 -2.45 -4.66 -8.15
C TYR A 244 -1.79 -5.99 -8.47
N SER A 245 -2.16 -6.62 -9.58
CA SER A 245 -1.62 -7.92 -9.98
C SER A 245 -0.62 -7.83 -11.14
N PHE A 246 -0.38 -6.63 -11.68
CA PHE A 246 0.49 -6.39 -12.83
C PHE A 246 1.88 -7.02 -12.66
N ASN A 247 2.43 -7.51 -13.77
CA ASN A 247 3.72 -8.21 -13.84
C ASN A 247 3.82 -9.49 -12.99
N THR A 248 2.68 -10.09 -12.62
CA THR A 248 2.62 -11.40 -11.97
C THR A 248 1.78 -12.39 -12.76
N SER A 249 1.87 -13.67 -12.41
CA SER A 249 1.01 -14.72 -12.98
C SER A 249 -0.48 -14.56 -12.64
N GLU A 250 -0.82 -13.66 -11.70
CA GLU A 250 -2.19 -13.33 -11.33
C GLU A 250 -2.75 -12.14 -12.11
N TYR A 251 -1.98 -11.52 -13.01
CA TYR A 251 -2.47 -10.46 -13.88
C TYR A 251 -3.40 -11.02 -14.96
N ASP A 252 -4.62 -10.49 -15.05
CA ASP A 252 -5.53 -10.76 -16.16
C ASP A 252 -5.62 -9.53 -17.08
N PRO A 253 -5.00 -9.56 -18.27
CA PRO A 253 -5.01 -8.43 -19.20
C PRO A 253 -6.41 -8.12 -19.76
N THR A 254 -7.38 -9.04 -19.64
CA THR A 254 -8.75 -8.82 -20.11
C THR A 254 -9.58 -7.99 -19.13
N GLY A 255 -9.14 -7.88 -17.87
CA GLY A 255 -9.90 -7.21 -16.81
C GLY A 255 -11.08 -8.01 -16.28
N ALA A 256 -11.22 -9.28 -16.65
CA ALA A 256 -12.32 -10.12 -16.18
C ALA A 256 -12.08 -10.68 -14.76
N SER A 257 -10.82 -10.82 -14.35
CA SER A 257 -10.41 -11.40 -13.07
C SER A 257 -9.24 -10.63 -12.44
N CYS A 258 -9.53 -9.45 -11.91
CA CYS A 258 -8.58 -8.57 -11.23
C CYS A 258 -8.44 -8.91 -9.74
N ARG A 259 -7.31 -8.51 -9.13
CA ARG A 259 -6.98 -8.83 -7.72
C ARG A 259 -6.22 -7.69 -7.08
N SER A 260 -6.71 -7.21 -5.94
CA SER A 260 -5.93 -6.26 -5.15
C SER A 260 -4.90 -7.03 -4.35
N MET A 261 -3.62 -6.84 -4.67
CA MET A 261 -2.51 -7.52 -3.99
C MET A 261 -1.83 -6.64 -2.94
N LYS A 262 -2.54 -5.61 -2.45
CA LYS A 262 -2.09 -4.73 -1.37
C LYS A 262 -2.88 -5.02 -0.09
N HIS A 263 -2.28 -4.69 1.06
CA HIS A 263 -3.04 -4.44 2.27
C HIS A 263 -3.36 -2.95 2.39
N TYR A 264 -4.64 -2.63 2.55
CA TYR A 264 -5.13 -1.32 2.96
C TYR A 264 -5.47 -1.38 4.43
N MET A 265 -4.98 -0.44 5.22
CA MET A 265 -5.23 -0.36 6.66
C MET A 265 -5.94 0.94 6.98
N ILE A 266 -7.07 0.79 7.67
CA ILE A 266 -7.95 1.91 8.00
C ILE A 266 -7.71 2.33 9.45
N PRO A 267 -7.60 3.64 9.75
CA PRO A 267 -7.41 4.14 11.11
C PRO A 267 -8.49 3.71 12.11
N VAL A 268 -8.12 3.63 13.40
CA VAL A 268 -9.08 3.43 14.50
C VAL A 268 -10.09 4.58 14.52
N GLY A 269 -11.37 4.24 14.74
CA GLY A 269 -12.47 5.19 14.83
C GLY A 269 -13.19 5.46 13.51
N VAL A 270 -12.68 4.95 12.38
CA VAL A 270 -13.44 4.92 11.13
C VAL A 270 -14.62 3.95 11.27
N PRO A 271 -15.87 4.35 10.93
CA PRO A 271 -17.01 3.46 11.00
C PRO A 271 -16.87 2.29 10.03
N THR A 272 -17.45 1.16 10.41
CA THR A 272 -17.55 0.00 9.51
C THR A 272 -18.66 0.17 8.48
N ASP A 273 -19.64 1.05 8.72
CA ASP A 273 -20.73 1.37 7.80
C ASP A 273 -20.23 2.30 6.68
N ASN A 274 -20.39 1.85 5.43
CA ASN A 274 -19.96 2.55 4.21
C ASN A 274 -20.62 3.92 4.09
N ALA A 275 -21.90 4.05 4.45
CA ALA A 275 -22.63 5.30 4.34
C ALA A 275 -22.12 6.38 5.32
N LEU A 276 -21.48 5.96 6.41
CA LEU A 276 -20.91 6.86 7.40
C LEU A 276 -19.48 7.28 7.08
N TYR A 277 -18.77 6.57 6.19
CA TYR A 277 -17.36 6.83 5.91
C TYR A 277 -17.11 8.26 5.43
N SER A 278 -17.80 8.69 4.36
CA SER A 278 -17.63 10.01 3.74
C SER A 278 -18.05 11.20 4.61
N THR A 279 -18.84 10.94 5.66
CA THR A 279 -19.37 11.97 6.56
C THR A 279 -18.69 11.98 7.92
N THR A 280 -17.87 10.97 8.21
CA THR A 280 -17.10 10.92 9.45
C THR A 280 -15.99 11.95 9.37
N PRO A 281 -15.81 12.84 10.37
CA PRO A 281 -14.70 13.77 10.37
C PRO A 281 -13.37 13.03 10.50
N HIS A 282 -12.46 13.21 9.55
CA HIS A 282 -11.13 12.65 9.63
C HIS A 282 -10.31 13.45 10.65
N THR A 283 -9.78 12.77 11.65
CA THR A 283 -9.02 13.43 12.72
C THR A 283 -7.57 13.67 12.32
N PHE A 284 -6.89 14.63 12.98
CA PHE A 284 -5.45 14.83 12.79
C PHE A 284 -4.64 13.57 13.13
N ASP A 285 -5.13 12.74 14.04
CA ASP A 285 -4.46 11.49 14.43
C ASP A 285 -4.34 10.53 13.24
N TRP A 286 -5.35 10.49 12.35
CA TRP A 286 -5.32 9.67 11.12
C TRP A 286 -4.24 10.14 10.16
N MET A 287 -4.12 11.47 9.97
CA MET A 287 -3.14 12.09 9.08
C MET A 287 -1.70 12.08 9.65
N SER A 288 -1.51 11.51 10.85
CA SER A 288 -0.23 11.48 11.57
C SER A 288 0.29 10.05 11.81
N ILE A 289 -0.37 9.04 11.23
CA ILE A 289 0.07 7.64 11.33
C ILE A 289 1.46 7.53 10.74
N LYS A 290 2.43 7.16 11.57
CA LYS A 290 3.82 7.01 11.11
C LYS A 290 4.00 5.68 10.40
N PHE A 291 4.93 5.71 9.46
CA PHE A 291 5.45 4.54 8.77
C PHE A 291 6.88 4.25 9.23
N PHE A 292 7.24 2.97 9.19
CA PHE A 292 8.57 2.48 9.53
C PHE A 292 9.08 1.49 8.49
N SER A 293 10.39 1.40 8.35
CA SER A 293 11.00 0.39 7.48
C SER A 293 10.81 -1.01 8.10
N PRO A 294 10.25 -2.00 7.38
CA PRO A 294 10.11 -3.36 7.89
C PRO A 294 11.44 -4.12 7.98
N VAL A 295 12.45 -3.64 7.26
CA VAL A 295 13.74 -4.30 7.03
C VAL A 295 14.90 -3.32 7.13
N ASP A 296 16.10 -3.86 7.33
CA ASP A 296 17.32 -3.15 6.90
C ASP A 296 17.36 -3.17 5.37
N GLY A 297 17.59 -2.04 4.74
CA GLY A 297 17.38 -1.94 3.30
C GLY A 297 17.75 -0.62 2.66
N VAL A 298 17.33 -0.49 1.39
CA VAL A 298 17.58 0.68 0.54
C VAL A 298 16.26 1.20 0.00
N VAL A 299 16.06 2.51 0.09
CA VAL A 299 14.93 3.21 -0.55
C VAL A 299 15.17 3.27 -2.08
N GLN A 300 14.19 2.81 -2.85
CA GLN A 300 14.19 2.74 -4.31
C GLN A 300 12.90 3.34 -4.89
N ASP A 301 12.91 3.58 -6.20
CA ASP A 301 11.73 3.91 -7.01
C ASP A 301 10.82 5.00 -6.43
N VAL A 302 11.44 6.06 -5.88
CA VAL A 302 10.73 7.17 -5.26
C VAL A 302 10.06 8.03 -6.33
N ILE A 303 8.73 8.08 -6.29
CA ILE A 303 7.87 8.90 -7.13
C ILE A 303 7.14 9.88 -6.22
N TYR A 304 7.34 11.18 -6.46
CA TYR A 304 6.66 12.23 -5.72
C TYR A 304 5.43 12.73 -6.46
N SER A 305 4.36 12.94 -5.71
CA SER A 305 3.14 13.65 -6.10
C SER A 305 2.86 14.75 -5.08
N SER A 306 1.85 15.56 -5.35
CA SER A 306 1.34 16.51 -4.37
C SER A 306 -0.18 16.57 -4.43
N ASN A 307 -0.79 16.79 -3.27
CA ASN A 307 -2.23 16.97 -3.15
C ASN A 307 -2.53 18.13 -2.18
N SER A 308 -3.80 18.34 -1.84
CA SER A 308 -4.23 19.43 -0.95
C SER A 308 -3.64 19.35 0.48
N TYR A 309 -3.07 18.22 0.87
CA TYR A 309 -2.41 17.99 2.16
C TYR A 309 -0.87 18.09 2.09
N GLY A 310 -0.30 18.34 0.91
CA GLY A 310 1.13 18.56 0.70
C GLY A 310 1.81 17.44 -0.11
N PRO A 311 3.14 17.29 0.02
CA PRO A 311 3.90 16.31 -0.74
C PRO A 311 3.59 14.88 -0.30
N GLU A 312 3.49 14.00 -1.28
CA GLU A 312 3.21 12.59 -1.13
C GLU A 312 4.23 11.81 -1.96
N ALA A 313 4.57 10.61 -1.51
CA ALA A 313 5.50 9.73 -2.16
C ALA A 313 4.94 8.31 -2.23
N GLN A 314 5.23 7.67 -3.35
CA GLN A 314 5.23 6.23 -3.53
C GLN A 314 6.69 5.79 -3.69
N PHE A 315 7.08 4.71 -3.03
CA PHE A 315 8.46 4.23 -3.07
C PHE A 315 8.55 2.78 -2.61
N THR A 316 9.72 2.19 -2.83
CA THR A 316 9.99 0.81 -2.45
C THR A 316 11.17 0.74 -1.50
N ILE A 317 11.16 -0.20 -0.55
CA ILE A 317 12.34 -0.57 0.23
C ILE A 317 12.74 -1.99 -0.14
N SER A 318 13.96 -2.18 -0.65
CA SER A 318 14.54 -3.51 -0.87
C SER A 318 15.22 -4.03 0.39
N SER A 319 15.09 -5.31 0.70
CA SER A 319 15.79 -5.93 1.82
C SER A 319 17.28 -6.13 1.53
N ASP A 320 18.15 -5.78 2.51
CA ASP A 320 19.59 -6.03 2.43
C ASP A 320 19.94 -7.50 2.74
N GLU A 321 19.12 -8.20 3.54
CA GLU A 321 19.39 -9.58 3.98
C GLU A 321 18.77 -10.64 3.06
N HIS A 322 17.68 -10.29 2.39
CA HIS A 322 16.94 -11.20 1.52
C HIS A 322 16.75 -10.55 0.15
N GLY A 323 17.65 -10.87 -0.79
CA GLY A 323 17.53 -10.42 -2.18
C GLY A 323 16.16 -10.75 -2.75
N GLY A 324 15.66 -9.91 -3.66
CA GLY A 324 14.36 -10.11 -4.30
C GLY A 324 13.12 -9.76 -3.47
N TYR A 325 13.26 -9.36 -2.20
CA TYR A 325 12.13 -8.92 -1.37
C TYR A 325 12.02 -7.41 -1.32
N TYR A 326 10.86 -6.90 -1.75
CA TYR A 326 10.56 -5.49 -1.92
C TYR A 326 9.27 -5.10 -1.19
N PHE A 327 9.31 -3.98 -0.48
CA PHE A 327 8.19 -3.45 0.29
C PHE A 327 7.76 -2.12 -0.33
N ASN A 328 6.58 -2.09 -0.95
CA ASN A 328 6.06 -0.95 -1.70
C ASN A 328 5.10 -0.13 -0.82
N PHE A 329 5.41 1.16 -0.67
CA PHE A 329 4.68 2.13 0.14
C PHE A 329 3.91 3.12 -0.74
N TYR A 330 2.76 3.56 -0.23
CA TYR A 330 1.88 4.51 -0.92
C TYR A 330 1.34 5.55 0.06
N HIS A 331 0.98 6.71 -0.47
CA HIS A 331 0.36 7.80 0.29
C HIS A 331 1.19 8.28 1.48
N VAL A 332 2.52 8.30 1.36
CA VAL A 332 3.41 8.68 2.47
C VAL A 332 3.98 10.08 2.24
N ASN A 333 3.86 10.96 3.23
CA ASN A 333 4.74 12.13 3.34
C ASN A 333 6.11 11.62 3.84
N LEU A 334 6.97 11.27 2.88
CA LEU A 334 8.28 10.69 3.13
C LEU A 334 9.19 11.69 3.85
N ASP A 335 9.95 11.23 4.84
CA ASP A 335 10.95 12.06 5.50
C ASP A 335 11.91 12.63 4.43
N PRO A 336 12.08 13.95 4.34
CA PRO A 336 12.84 14.58 3.26
C PRO A 336 14.34 14.23 3.29
N SER A 337 14.84 13.63 4.37
CA SER A 337 16.20 13.08 4.43
C SER A 337 16.34 11.71 3.76
N LEU A 338 15.22 11.03 3.47
CA LEU A 338 15.16 9.77 2.75
C LEU A 338 14.90 10.04 1.27
N ILE A 339 15.91 9.75 0.45
CA ILE A 339 15.87 9.87 -1.00
C ILE A 339 16.20 8.51 -1.61
N PHE A 340 16.08 8.40 -2.94
CA PHE A 340 16.57 7.23 -3.66
C PHE A 340 18.02 6.88 -3.25
N GLY A 341 18.26 5.61 -2.90
CA GLY A 341 19.55 5.12 -2.44
C GLY A 341 19.80 5.29 -0.94
N SER A 342 18.93 5.96 -0.19
CA SER A 342 19.05 6.07 1.27
C SER A 342 19.00 4.70 1.93
N LYS A 343 19.94 4.45 2.85
CA LYS A 343 19.92 3.27 3.72
C LYS A 343 18.98 3.49 4.88
N VAL A 344 18.22 2.44 5.21
CA VAL A 344 17.31 2.41 6.35
C VAL A 344 17.55 1.15 7.18
N THR A 345 17.23 1.22 8.46
CA THR A 345 17.22 0.04 9.35
C THR A 345 15.79 -0.37 9.68
N ALA A 346 15.58 -1.65 10.01
CA ALA A 346 14.28 -2.13 10.46
C ALA A 346 13.79 -1.31 11.68
N GLY A 347 12.53 -0.91 11.66
CA GLY A 347 11.89 -0.06 12.68
C GLY A 347 12.25 1.43 12.57
N GLN A 348 13.10 1.84 11.63
CA GLN A 348 13.40 3.25 11.41
C GLN A 348 12.15 3.98 10.91
N TYR A 349 11.85 5.13 11.49
CA TYR A 349 10.83 6.06 10.99
C TYR A 349 11.16 6.51 9.57
N ILE A 350 10.20 6.35 8.65
CA ILE A 350 10.37 6.74 7.24
C ILE A 350 9.50 7.92 6.82
N GLY A 351 8.41 8.20 7.54
CA GLY A 351 7.46 9.23 7.16
C GLY A 351 6.13 9.04 7.87
N HIS A 352 5.11 9.77 7.43
CA HIS A 352 3.76 9.61 7.95
C HIS A 352 2.73 9.66 6.82
N LEU A 353 1.52 9.19 7.10
CA LEU A 353 0.42 9.21 6.13
C LEU A 353 0.18 10.63 5.61
N ASN A 354 0.01 10.76 4.30
CA ASN A 354 -0.36 12.02 3.68
C ASN A 354 -1.89 12.15 3.63
N GLY A 355 -2.42 13.15 4.34
CA GLY A 355 -3.83 13.50 4.29
C GLY A 355 -4.77 12.39 4.76
N VAL A 356 -5.89 12.25 4.05
CA VAL A 356 -7.03 11.40 4.41
C VAL A 356 -7.01 10.00 3.77
N ALA A 357 -5.84 9.57 3.31
CA ALA A 357 -5.65 8.28 2.65
C ALA A 357 -5.76 7.08 3.63
N TRP A 358 -5.61 5.87 3.10
CA TRP A 358 -5.41 4.66 3.90
C TRP A 358 -3.93 4.31 3.94
N ALA A 359 -3.49 3.66 5.01
CA ALA A 359 -2.13 3.14 5.04
C ALA A 359 -2.04 1.91 4.13
N GLU A 360 -1.07 1.87 3.23
CA GLU A 360 -0.95 0.83 2.23
C GLU A 360 0.44 0.20 2.22
N ILE A 361 0.48 -1.11 2.00
CA ILE A 361 1.70 -1.87 1.77
C ILE A 361 1.44 -2.97 0.74
N ALA A 362 2.39 -3.18 -0.16
CA ALA A 362 2.47 -4.38 -0.99
C ALA A 362 3.85 -5.03 -0.83
N VAL A 363 3.92 -6.36 -0.83
CA VAL A 363 5.19 -7.09 -0.80
C VAL A 363 5.37 -7.82 -2.11
N GLU A 364 6.42 -7.44 -2.85
CA GLU A 364 6.82 -8.10 -4.08
C GLU A 364 8.02 -9.02 -3.82
N VAL A 365 7.92 -10.25 -4.33
CA VAL A 365 9.00 -11.23 -4.36
C VAL A 365 9.42 -11.43 -5.81
N ARG A 366 10.59 -10.91 -6.19
CA ARG A 366 11.16 -11.03 -7.54
C ARG A 366 12.00 -12.30 -7.62
N VAL A 367 11.54 -13.27 -8.40
CA VAL A 367 12.24 -14.55 -8.56
C VAL A 367 13.28 -14.48 -9.67
N ASN A 368 12.92 -13.90 -10.80
CA ASN A 368 13.81 -13.65 -11.94
C ASN A 368 13.21 -12.55 -12.83
N SER A 369 13.85 -12.24 -13.95
CA SER A 369 13.44 -11.16 -14.86
C SER A 369 12.05 -11.32 -15.49
N ARG A 370 11.40 -12.48 -15.32
CA ARG A 370 10.10 -12.80 -15.91
C ARG A 370 9.05 -13.20 -14.88
N GLU A 371 9.43 -13.29 -13.61
CA GLU A 371 8.59 -13.89 -12.58
C GLU A 371 8.70 -13.13 -11.28
N SER A 372 7.58 -12.53 -10.90
CA SER A 372 7.35 -11.90 -9.61
C SER A 372 6.07 -12.44 -8.98
N TYR A 373 6.04 -12.45 -7.65
CA TYR A 373 4.87 -12.77 -6.84
C TYR A 373 4.55 -11.60 -5.92
N LEU A 374 3.27 -11.47 -5.58
CA LEU A 374 2.80 -10.53 -4.57
C LEU A 374 2.19 -11.32 -3.43
N VAL A 375 2.68 -11.07 -2.23
CA VAL A 375 2.36 -11.83 -1.01
C VAL A 375 1.88 -10.89 0.08
N SER A 376 1.17 -11.43 1.06
CA SER A 376 0.78 -10.67 2.24
C SER A 376 2.01 -10.24 3.02
N PHE A 377 1.97 -9.02 3.57
CA PHE A 377 2.97 -8.56 4.53
C PHE A 377 3.13 -9.53 5.71
N LEU A 378 2.05 -10.18 6.16
CA LEU A 378 2.08 -11.12 7.27
C LEU A 378 2.65 -12.50 6.89
N GLU A 379 2.70 -12.85 5.61
CA GLU A 379 3.38 -14.07 5.16
C GLU A 379 4.90 -13.97 5.34
N VAL A 380 5.45 -12.77 5.19
CA VAL A 380 6.89 -12.49 5.35
C VAL A 380 7.25 -11.86 6.71
N ALA A 381 6.26 -11.63 7.59
CA ALA A 381 6.49 -11.09 8.93
C ALA A 381 7.17 -12.09 9.86
N THR A 382 8.15 -11.63 10.62
CA THR A 382 8.73 -12.37 11.76
C THR A 382 7.67 -12.74 12.79
N ASP A 383 7.93 -13.78 13.59
CA ASP A 383 7.04 -14.20 14.66
C ASP A 383 6.79 -13.08 15.68
N GLU A 384 7.79 -12.21 15.89
CA GLU A 384 7.69 -11.03 16.74
C GLU A 384 6.64 -10.04 16.19
N VAL A 385 6.75 -9.64 14.92
CA VAL A 385 5.76 -8.77 14.27
C VAL A 385 4.39 -9.45 14.22
N LEU A 386 4.31 -10.73 13.84
CA LEU A 386 3.05 -11.47 13.80
C LEU A 386 2.38 -11.56 15.19
N SER A 387 3.17 -11.62 16.27
CA SER A 387 2.62 -11.63 17.63
C SER A 387 1.88 -10.34 17.99
N GLU A 388 2.28 -9.19 17.42
CA GLU A 388 1.58 -7.92 17.60
C GLU A 388 0.18 -7.96 16.97
N TYR A 389 0.04 -8.59 15.80
CA TYR A 389 -1.28 -8.79 15.18
C TYR A 389 -2.12 -9.82 15.93
N LYS A 390 -1.50 -10.90 16.43
CA LYS A 390 -2.19 -11.90 17.27
C LYS A 390 -2.71 -11.31 18.57
N ALA A 391 -1.99 -10.35 19.16
CA ALA A 391 -2.44 -9.60 20.33
C ALA A 391 -3.69 -8.74 20.04
N ARG A 392 -4.05 -8.57 18.76
CA ARG A 392 -5.21 -7.82 18.27
C ARG A 392 -6.24 -8.70 17.56
N GLY A 393 -6.30 -9.98 17.92
CA GLY A 393 -7.35 -10.91 17.52
C GLY A 393 -7.01 -11.80 16.33
N LEU A 394 -5.89 -11.58 15.62
CA LEU A 394 -5.50 -12.41 14.48
C LEU A 394 -5.18 -13.84 14.95
N ASN A 395 -5.78 -14.88 14.36
CA ASN A 395 -5.47 -16.26 14.71
C ASN A 395 -4.29 -16.77 13.87
N SER A 396 -4.35 -16.54 12.56
CA SER A 396 -3.32 -16.95 11.61
C SER A 396 -3.22 -15.99 10.43
N VAL A 397 -2.12 -16.09 9.68
CA VAL A 397 -1.88 -15.29 8.47
C VAL A 397 -3.00 -15.48 7.43
N SER A 398 -3.62 -16.65 7.37
CA SER A 398 -4.77 -16.92 6.50
C SER A 398 -5.98 -16.00 6.75
N ASP A 399 -6.11 -15.41 7.95
CA ASP A 399 -7.23 -14.52 8.26
C ASP A 399 -7.19 -13.22 7.42
N VAL A 400 -6.03 -12.87 6.87
CA VAL A 400 -5.83 -11.72 5.99
C VAL A 400 -5.59 -12.09 4.53
N ILE A 401 -5.97 -13.32 4.13
CA ILE A 401 -5.77 -13.82 2.77
C ILE A 401 -7.07 -14.38 2.22
N VAL A 402 -7.51 -13.84 1.08
CA VAL A 402 -8.38 -14.59 0.17
C VAL A 402 -7.46 -15.44 -0.70
N THR A 403 -7.70 -16.76 -0.77
CA THR A 403 -6.82 -17.63 -1.55
C THR A 403 -6.95 -17.34 -3.03
N LYS A 404 -5.93 -17.73 -3.81
CA LYS A 404 -5.99 -17.61 -5.26
C LYS A 404 -7.18 -18.41 -5.82
N GLU A 405 -7.38 -19.64 -5.35
CA GLU A 405 -8.45 -20.52 -5.82
C GLU A 405 -9.84 -19.95 -5.51
N GLU A 406 -10.01 -19.34 -4.33
CA GLU A 406 -11.26 -18.69 -3.95
C GLU A 406 -11.55 -17.49 -4.85
N ARG A 407 -10.53 -16.68 -5.16
CA ARG A 407 -10.67 -15.53 -6.05
C ARG A 407 -10.88 -15.94 -7.51
N ASP A 408 -10.23 -17.02 -7.96
CA ASP A 408 -10.43 -17.59 -9.29
C ASP A 408 -11.86 -18.12 -9.47
N ALA A 409 -12.45 -18.68 -8.41
CA ALA A 409 -13.84 -19.12 -8.39
C ALA A 409 -14.85 -17.96 -8.34
N ASN A 410 -14.43 -16.79 -7.82
CA ASN A 410 -15.25 -15.60 -7.64
C ASN A 410 -14.53 -14.35 -8.21
N PRO A 411 -14.33 -14.28 -9.54
CA PRO A 411 -13.52 -13.26 -10.17
C PRO A 411 -14.15 -11.87 -10.02
N LEU A 412 -13.30 -10.85 -9.85
CA LEU A 412 -13.73 -9.45 -9.78
C LEU A 412 -13.33 -8.75 -11.08
N PRO A 413 -14.29 -8.26 -11.89
CA PRO A 413 -13.95 -7.47 -13.05
C PRO A 413 -13.43 -6.09 -12.65
N CYS A 414 -12.57 -5.50 -13.48
CA CYS A 414 -12.09 -4.16 -13.29
C CYS A 414 -11.87 -3.44 -14.62
N ASP A 415 -11.68 -2.14 -14.52
CA ASP A 415 -11.29 -1.30 -15.63
C ASP A 415 -9.90 -1.68 -16.14
N ARG A 416 -9.72 -1.63 -17.46
CA ARG A 416 -8.40 -1.78 -18.11
C ARG A 416 -7.99 -0.55 -18.89
N ASP A 417 -8.89 0.43 -18.98
CA ASP A 417 -8.63 1.70 -19.65
C ASP A 417 -8.06 2.75 -18.67
N SER A 418 -8.22 2.54 -17.35
CA SER A 418 -7.55 3.35 -16.32
C SER A 418 -6.23 2.75 -15.85
N GLU A 419 -5.29 3.63 -15.50
CA GLU A 419 -3.96 3.28 -14.97
C GLU A 419 -4.05 2.40 -13.71
N ALA A 420 -5.03 2.65 -12.84
CA ALA A 420 -5.16 1.94 -11.56
C ALA A 420 -5.88 0.59 -11.66
N GLY A 421 -6.71 0.39 -12.69
CA GLY A 421 -7.56 -0.80 -12.81
C GLY A 421 -8.61 -0.92 -11.70
N TRP A 422 -9.47 0.10 -11.57
CA TRP A 422 -10.54 0.15 -10.57
C TRP A 422 -11.55 -0.98 -10.77
N PHE A 423 -11.94 -1.66 -9.69
CA PHE A 423 -12.97 -2.70 -9.78
C PHE A 423 -14.31 -2.15 -10.28
N GLU A 424 -14.99 -2.94 -11.12
CA GLU A 424 -16.36 -2.65 -11.53
C GLU A 424 -17.29 -2.73 -10.32
N GLY A 425 -18.08 -1.69 -10.10
CA GLY A 425 -18.90 -1.50 -8.91
C GLY A 425 -18.28 -0.52 -7.91
N SER A 426 -16.99 -0.23 -7.99
CA SER A 426 -16.36 0.79 -7.14
C SER A 426 -16.87 2.19 -7.48
N SER A 427 -16.72 3.14 -6.55
CA SER A 427 -17.07 4.56 -6.79
C SER A 427 -16.24 5.22 -7.90
N LYS A 428 -15.24 4.52 -8.46
CA LYS A 428 -14.34 4.99 -9.52
C LYS A 428 -14.66 4.39 -10.89
N TYR A 429 -15.38 3.27 -10.94
CA TYR A 429 -15.71 2.59 -12.19
C TYR A 429 -17.02 1.81 -12.08
N LYS A 430 -18.02 2.22 -12.89
CA LYS A 430 -19.37 1.62 -12.95
C LYS A 430 -19.97 1.38 -11.55
N GLU A 431 -20.13 2.47 -10.81
CA GLU A 431 -20.57 2.47 -9.42
C GLU A 431 -21.79 1.56 -9.16
N ASP A 432 -21.66 0.69 -8.15
CA ASP A 432 -22.71 -0.20 -7.66
C ASP A 432 -22.70 -0.19 -6.13
N GLU A 433 -23.82 0.24 -5.53
CA GLU A 433 -23.92 0.40 -4.08
C GLU A 433 -23.72 -0.93 -3.33
N ALA A 434 -24.19 -2.04 -3.89
CA ALA A 434 -24.03 -3.35 -3.28
C ALA A 434 -22.55 -3.79 -3.26
N TYR A 435 -21.81 -3.57 -4.34
CA TYR A 435 -20.37 -3.79 -4.38
C TYR A 435 -19.64 -2.90 -3.38
N MET A 436 -19.92 -1.60 -3.33
CA MET A 436 -19.23 -0.69 -2.41
C MET A 436 -19.45 -1.05 -0.94
N VAL A 437 -20.69 -1.38 -0.57
CA VAL A 437 -21.03 -1.88 0.77
C VAL A 437 -20.32 -3.20 1.05
N TRP A 438 -20.36 -4.16 0.13
CA TRP A 438 -19.65 -5.43 0.30
C TRP A 438 -18.13 -5.25 0.42
N ALA A 439 -17.52 -4.43 -0.42
CA ALA A 439 -16.08 -4.15 -0.42
C ALA A 439 -15.65 -3.48 0.88
N PHE A 440 -16.45 -2.58 1.44
CA PHE A 440 -16.09 -1.80 2.62
C PHE A 440 -16.47 -2.43 3.97
N GLU A 441 -17.57 -3.19 4.02
CA GLU A 441 -18.14 -3.68 5.28
C GLU A 441 -17.90 -5.17 5.54
N SER A 442 -17.70 -5.97 4.49
CA SER A 442 -17.67 -7.44 4.60
C SER A 442 -16.40 -7.97 5.26
N ASP A 443 -16.55 -8.98 6.13
CA ASP A 443 -15.46 -9.77 6.69
C ASP A 443 -14.80 -10.70 5.65
N GLU A 444 -15.39 -10.85 4.47
CA GLU A 444 -14.73 -11.46 3.31
C GLU A 444 -13.53 -10.62 2.85
N ASN A 445 -13.63 -9.29 2.97
CA ASN A 445 -12.64 -8.34 2.48
C ASN A 445 -11.72 -7.79 3.57
N TRP A 446 -12.15 -7.83 4.83
CA TRP A 446 -11.45 -7.20 5.96
C TRP A 446 -11.20 -8.16 7.11
N PHE A 447 -10.07 -7.97 7.77
CA PHE A 447 -9.84 -8.42 9.13
C PHE A 447 -9.93 -7.21 10.08
N ILE A 448 -10.79 -7.29 11.08
CA ILE A 448 -10.99 -6.24 12.07
C ILE A 448 -10.15 -6.54 13.31
N PHE A 449 -9.36 -5.57 13.76
CA PHE A 449 -8.55 -5.71 14.97
C PHE A 449 -9.40 -5.51 16.23
N ASP A 450 -9.06 -6.24 17.30
CA ASP A 450 -9.68 -6.11 18.63
C ASP A 450 -9.41 -4.75 19.32
#